data_AF-A0A946P3E4-F1
#
_entry.id   AF-A0A946P3E4-F1
#
_cell.length_a   1.000
_cell.length_b   1.000
_cell.length_c   1.000
_cell.angle_alpha   90.00
_cell.angle_beta   90.00
_cell.angle_gamma   90.00
#
_symmetry.space_group_name_H-M   'P 1'
#
loop_
_entity.id
_entity.type
_entity.pdbx_description
1 polymer ?
#
loop_
_entity_poly.entity_id
_entity_poly.type
_entity_poly.pdbx_seq_one_letter_code
_entity_poly.pdbx_strand_id
1 'polypeptide(L)'
;MAIIRQGGYTENDSSDKLKEKRRLIIEEERIFQLNEALLAYLDKLLEEYEIVKKSEEYSDEVVYPDRDELAKYTQDYANSKPKGF
;
A
#
# COMPACT_ATOMS: atom_id res chain seq x y z
N MET A 1 48.35 32.83 17.94
CA MET A 1 46.95 33.32 17.96
C MET A 1 46.20 32.53 16.90
N ALA A 2 45.51 31.47 17.30
CA ALA A 2 44.77 30.60 16.39
C ALA A 2 43.27 30.93 16.53
N ILE A 3 42.61 31.21 15.41
CA ILE A 3 41.17 31.51 15.35
C ILE A 3 40.43 30.17 15.30
N ILE A 4 39.78 29.81 16.41
CA ILE A 4 38.85 28.68 16.48
C ILE A 4 37.43 29.22 16.25
N ARG A 5 36.94 29.07 15.02
CA ARG A 5 35.53 28.77 14.72
C ARG A 5 35.51 27.84 13.51
N GLN A 6 35.75 26.56 13.76
CA GLN A 6 35.61 25.48 12.77
C GLN A 6 34.78 24.35 13.36
N GLY A 7 33.56 24.67 13.80
CA GLY A 7 32.50 23.68 14.02
C GLY A 7 31.73 23.50 12.72
N GLY A 8 32.31 22.75 11.78
CA GLY A 8 31.78 22.60 10.42
C GLY A 8 31.85 21.16 9.94
N TYR A 9 31.41 20.21 10.76
CA TYR A 9 31.01 18.88 10.31
C TYR A 9 29.60 18.62 10.82
N THR A 10 28.62 18.63 9.91
CA THR A 10 27.25 18.19 10.20
C THR A 10 27.22 16.67 10.25
N GLU A 11 27.72 16.08 11.34
CA GLU A 11 27.75 14.62 11.57
C GLU A 11 26.33 13.99 11.71
N ASN A 12 25.27 14.80 11.76
CA ASN A 12 23.89 14.30 11.85
C ASN A 12 23.24 14.01 10.48
N ASP A 13 23.77 14.53 9.37
CA ASP A 13 23.06 14.50 8.08
C ASP A 13 23.11 13.12 7.38
N SER A 14 24.11 12.29 7.70
CA SER A 14 24.25 10.92 7.17
C SER A 14 23.41 9.90 7.97
N SER A 15 23.36 10.06 9.29
CA SER A 15 22.56 9.23 10.21
C SER A 15 21.07 9.38 9.94
N ASP A 16 20.60 10.61 9.74
CA ASP A 16 19.18 10.88 9.49
C ASP A 16 18.74 10.39 8.11
N LYS A 17 19.59 10.49 7.08
CA LYS A 17 19.34 9.87 5.76
C LYS A 17 19.25 8.35 5.83
N LEU A 18 20.06 7.70 6.66
CA LEU A 18 20.01 6.25 6.85
C LEU A 18 18.75 5.82 7.60
N LYS A 19 18.34 6.54 8.64
CA LYS A 19 17.07 6.30 9.34
C LYS A 19 15.88 6.44 8.40
N GLU A 20 15.88 7.47 7.56
CA GLU A 20 14.80 7.70 6.59
C GLU A 20 14.71 6.56 5.57
N LYS A 21 15.84 6.13 5.00
CA LYS A 21 15.87 4.98 4.08
C LYS A 21 15.35 3.70 4.75
N ARG A 22 15.73 3.44 6.00
CA ARG A 22 15.21 2.28 6.75
C ARG A 22 13.70 2.37 6.97
N ARG A 23 13.19 3.56 7.30
CA ARG A 23 11.75 3.79 7.47
C ARG A 23 10.99 3.50 6.18
N LEU A 24 11.50 3.97 5.04
CA LEU A 24 10.90 3.69 3.73
C LEU A 24 10.84 2.20 3.42
N ILE A 25 11.94 1.46 3.62
CA ILE A 25 11.99 0.01 3.38
C ILE A 25 10.98 -0.73 4.26
N ILE A 26 10.88 -0.37 5.54
CA ILE A 26 9.93 -0.99 6.47
C ILE A 26 8.48 -0.71 6.04
N GLU A 27 8.18 0.52 5.63
CA GLU A 27 6.85 0.89 5.14
C GLU A 27 6.51 0.18 3.82
N GLU A 28 7.45 0.04 2.91
CA GLU A 28 7.27 -0.69 1.65
C GLU A 28 6.98 -2.19 1.90
N GLU A 29 7.75 -2.83 2.77
CA GLU A 29 7.52 -4.22 3.16
C GLU A 29 6.15 -4.40 3.85
N ARG A 30 5.79 -3.46 4.73
CA ARG A 30 4.48 -3.48 5.40
C ARG A 30 3.34 -3.35 4.40
N ILE A 31 3.45 -2.45 3.41
CA ILE A 31 2.45 -2.28 2.34
C ILE A 31 2.34 -3.57 1.53
N PHE A 32 3.48 -4.19 1.18
CA PHE A 32 3.50 -5.45 0.46
C PHE A 32 2.74 -6.56 1.22
N GLN A 33 3.05 -6.76 2.50
CA GLN A 33 2.38 -7.77 3.33
C GLN A 33 0.87 -7.53 3.46
N LEU A 34 0.45 -6.26 3.57
CA LEU A 34 -0.97 -5.92 3.65
C LEU A 34 -1.69 -6.20 2.32
N ASN A 35 -1.06 -5.92 1.18
CA ASN A 35 -1.61 -6.24 -0.14
C ASN A 35 -1.79 -7.76 -0.31
N GLU A 36 -0.79 -8.55 0.06
CA GLU A 36 -0.87 -10.02 0.01
C GLU A 36 -1.98 -10.56 0.92
N ALA A 37 -2.08 -10.03 2.16
CA ALA A 37 -3.13 -10.43 3.09
C ALA A 37 -4.54 -10.09 2.56
N LEU A 38 -4.69 -8.96 1.89
CA LEU A 38 -5.96 -8.52 1.31
C LEU A 38 -6.38 -9.42 0.13
N LEU A 39 -5.44 -9.81 -0.74
CA LEU A 39 -5.71 -10.77 -1.82
C LEU A 39 -6.05 -12.16 -1.28
N ALA A 40 -5.34 -12.63 -0.25
CA ALA A 40 -5.66 -13.91 0.39
C ALA A 40 -7.06 -13.89 1.03
N TYR A 41 -7.47 -12.75 1.61
CA TYR A 41 -8.82 -12.58 2.13
C TYR A 41 -9.88 -12.60 1.02
N LEU A 42 -9.62 -11.95 -0.12
CA LEU A 42 -10.49 -12.03 -1.29
C LEU A 42 -10.66 -13.48 -1.78
N ASP A 43 -9.57 -14.23 -1.88
CA ASP A 43 -9.61 -15.64 -2.27
C ASP A 43 -10.46 -16.45 -1.28
N LYS A 44 -10.29 -16.22 0.03
CA LYS A 44 -11.11 -16.90 1.06
C LYS A 44 -12.60 -16.53 1.00
N LEU A 45 -12.93 -15.29 0.62
CA LEU A 45 -14.32 -14.89 0.39
C LEU A 45 -14.91 -15.61 -0.81
N LEU A 46 -14.17 -15.73 -1.90
CA LEU A 46 -14.63 -16.40 -3.13
C LEU A 46 -14.83 -17.91 -2.96
N GLU A 47 -14.22 -18.54 -1.95
CA GLU A 47 -14.49 -19.94 -1.59
C GLU A 47 -15.89 -20.14 -0.99
N GLU A 48 -16.41 -19.16 -0.25
CA GLU A 48 -17.64 -19.29 0.54
C GLU A 48 -18.80 -18.44 0.00
N TYR A 49 -18.51 -17.42 -0.80
CA TYR A 49 -19.46 -16.42 -1.27
C TYR A 49 -19.26 -16.09 -2.75
N GLU A 50 -20.38 -15.87 -3.45
CA GLU A 50 -20.37 -15.29 -4.78
C GLU A 50 -20.43 -13.76 -4.69
N ILE A 51 -19.47 -13.10 -5.33
CA ILE A 51 -19.45 -11.64 -5.44
C ILE A 51 -20.19 -11.24 -6.70
N VAL A 52 -21.09 -10.28 -6.56
CA VAL A 52 -21.93 -9.78 -7.64
C VAL A 52 -21.67 -8.29 -7.84
N LYS A 53 -21.41 -7.89 -9.08
CA LYS A 53 -21.32 -6.47 -9.44
C LYS A 53 -22.72 -5.88 -9.53
N LYS A 54 -22.95 -4.78 -8.80
CA LYS A 54 -24.20 -4.02 -8.89
C LYS A 54 -24.32 -3.40 -10.29
N SER A 55 -25.44 -3.63 -10.96
CA SER A 55 -25.80 -2.91 -12.18
C SER A 55 -26.21 -1.47 -11.84
N GLU A 56 -25.73 -0.49 -12.62
CA GLU A 56 -26.14 0.92 -12.48
C GLU A 56 -27.51 1.21 -13.11
N GLU A 57 -27.93 0.39 -14.08
CA GLU A 57 -29.24 0.46 -14.70
C GLU A 57 -30.13 -0.69 -14.19
N TYR A 58 -31.45 -0.50 -14.21
CA TYR A 58 -32.50 -1.47 -13.82
C TYR A 58 -32.56 -2.71 -14.74
N SER A 59 -31.39 -3.27 -15.06
CA SER A 59 -31.22 -4.55 -15.71
C SER A 59 -31.19 -5.63 -14.62
N ASP A 60 -31.99 -6.67 -14.79
CA ASP A 60 -31.94 -7.89 -13.97
C ASP A 60 -30.67 -8.73 -14.28
N GLU A 61 -29.79 -8.28 -15.19
CA GLU A 61 -28.54 -8.97 -15.46
C GLU A 61 -27.56 -8.84 -14.28
N VAL A 62 -27.29 -10.00 -13.69
CA VAL A 62 -26.33 -10.18 -12.64
C VAL A 62 -24.96 -10.42 -13.28
N VAL A 63 -24.03 -9.48 -13.07
CA VAL A 63 -22.64 -9.61 -13.54
C VAL A 63 -21.77 -10.16 -12.42
N TYR A 64 -21.13 -11.29 -12.67
CA TYR A 64 -20.15 -11.90 -11.76
C TYR A 64 -18.75 -11.51 -12.24
N PRO A 65 -18.06 -10.59 -11.55
CA PRO A 65 -16.69 -10.26 -11.90
C PRO A 65 -15.79 -11.47 -11.65
N ASP A 66 -14.78 -11.63 -12.50
CA ASP A 66 -13.78 -12.67 -12.27
C ASP A 66 -12.81 -12.29 -11.14
N ARG A 67 -12.02 -13.26 -10.69
CA ARG A 67 -11.07 -13.07 -9.59
C ARG A 67 -10.00 -12.03 -9.91
N ASP A 68 -9.57 -11.93 -11.17
CA ASP A 68 -8.51 -11.00 -11.58
C ASP A 68 -9.02 -9.55 -11.65
N GLU A 69 -10.25 -9.35 -12.10
CA GLU A 69 -10.98 -8.08 -12.03
C GLU A 69 -11.12 -7.61 -10.58
N LEU A 70 -11.51 -8.52 -9.67
CA LEU A 70 -11.64 -8.20 -8.24
C LEU A 70 -10.29 -7.89 -7.60
N ALA A 71 -9.24 -8.66 -7.93
CA ALA A 71 -7.89 -8.41 -7.45
C ALA A 71 -7.37 -7.04 -7.91
N LYS A 72 -7.56 -6.71 -9.19
CA LYS A 72 -7.18 -5.41 -9.75
C LYS A 72 -7.98 -4.27 -9.10
N TYR A 73 -9.30 -4.42 -8.99
CA TYR A 73 -10.15 -3.43 -8.32
C TYR A 73 -9.68 -3.16 -6.88
N THR A 74 -9.34 -4.22 -6.16
CA THR A 74 -8.86 -4.16 -4.77
C THR A 74 -7.54 -3.39 -4.68
N GLN A 75 -6.59 -3.67 -5.56
CA GLN A 75 -5.32 -2.95 -5.62
C GLN A 75 -5.50 -1.47 -6.02
N ASP A 76 -6.31 -1.20 -7.04
CA ASP A 76 -6.58 0.17 -7.51
C ASP A 76 -7.24 1.01 -6.40
N TYR A 77 -8.20 0.43 -5.67
CA TYR A 77 -8.84 1.09 -4.55
C TYR A 77 -7.85 1.36 -3.41
N ALA A 78 -7.00 0.39 -3.04
CA ALA A 78 -5.98 0.57 -2.02
C ALA A 78 -5.01 1.70 -2.39
N ASN A 79 -4.57 1.75 -3.65
CA ASN A 79 -3.67 2.79 -4.17
C ASN A 79 -4.32 4.18 -4.25
N SER A 80 -5.66 4.25 -4.31
CA SER A 80 -6.39 5.52 -4.28
C SER A 80 -6.37 6.21 -2.90
N LYS A 81 -6.04 5.47 -1.83
CA LYS A 81 -6.07 5.99 -0.46
C LYS A 81 -4.80 6.75 -0.12
N PRO A 82 -4.91 7.85 0.67
CA PRO A 82 -3.73 8.53 1.17
C PRO A 82 -2.93 7.58 2.07
N LYS A 83 -1.60 7.67 1.99
CA LYS A 83 -0.71 6.87 2.85
C LYS A 83 -1.00 7.18 4.33
N GLY A 84 -1.37 6.16 5.10
CA GLY A 84 -1.63 6.26 6.54
C GLY A 84 -3.10 6.39 6.96
N PHE A 85 -4.06 6.11 6.07
CA PHE A 85 -5.49 5.99 6.40
C PHE A 85 -5.84 4.62 7.02
#